data_AF-A0A385SVA6-F1
#
_entry.id   AF-A0A385SVA6-F1
#
_cell.length_a   1.000
_cell.length_b   1.000
_cell.length_c   1.000
_cell.angle_alpha   90.00
_cell.angle_beta   90.00
_cell.angle_gamma   90.00
#
_symmetry.space_group_name_H-M   'P 1'
#
loop_
_entity.id
_entity.type
_entity.pdbx_description
1 polymer ?
#
loop_
_entity_poly.entity_id
_entity_poly.type
_entity_poly.pdbx_seq_one_letter_code
_entity_poly.pdbx_strand_id
1 'polypeptide(L)'
;MELDKRNGFKDIHLNAPIDSVTGYKLIKEFKEKDEFPAKLYEVVNPLYEKIGEVNVEKVELKTYKDMVYEIRILADKDPRLMKALESLYGKADYDIKNETYFWKSDKLILKFHAAGKHKLEMLYISYGLHKMMKADKDKKVDDIANDF
;
A
#
# COMPACT_ATOMS: atom_id res chain seq x y z
N MET A 1 2.69 -16.60 5.23
CA MET A 1 3.40 -15.85 6.30
C MET A 1 2.39 -14.98 7.06
N GLU A 2 2.70 -14.46 8.25
CA GLU A 2 1.77 -13.58 9.01
C GLU A 2 1.38 -12.32 8.22
N LEU A 3 2.30 -11.77 7.40
CA LEU A 3 2.02 -10.67 6.49
C LEU A 3 0.87 -10.97 5.51
N ASP A 4 0.79 -12.19 4.96
CA ASP A 4 -0.31 -12.59 4.06
C ASP A 4 -1.65 -12.67 4.78
N LYS A 5 -1.65 -13.05 6.06
CA LYS A 5 -2.88 -13.14 6.85
C LYS A 5 -3.43 -11.76 7.15
N ARG A 6 -2.55 -10.81 7.44
CA ARG A 6 -2.93 -9.42 7.73
C ARG A 6 -3.29 -8.65 6.47
N ASN A 7 -2.56 -8.87 5.36
CA ASN A 7 -2.88 -8.34 4.03
C ASN A 7 -3.19 -6.82 3.99
N GLY A 8 -2.62 -6.02 4.89
CA GLY A 8 -2.90 -4.60 4.97
C GLY A 8 -2.74 -4.01 6.37
N PHE A 9 -3.55 -3.01 6.67
CA PHE A 9 -3.46 -2.19 7.89
C PHE A 9 -4.77 -2.18 8.65
N LYS A 10 -4.75 -2.67 9.89
CA LYS A 10 -5.94 -2.85 10.74
C LYS A 10 -6.97 -3.69 9.98
N ASP A 11 -8.15 -3.13 9.69
CA ASP A 11 -9.23 -3.73 8.92
C ASP A 11 -9.23 -3.33 7.44
N ILE A 12 -8.30 -2.47 6.99
CA ILE A 12 -8.10 -2.16 5.58
C ILE A 12 -7.25 -3.26 4.94
N HIS A 13 -7.81 -3.95 3.96
CA HIS A 13 -7.15 -5.04 3.25
C HIS A 13 -6.82 -4.65 1.81
N LEU A 14 -5.67 -5.09 1.32
CA LEU A 14 -5.34 -5.06 -0.10
C LEU A 14 -6.30 -5.97 -0.87
N ASN A 15 -6.62 -5.58 -2.10
CA ASN A 15 -7.62 -6.22 -2.95
C ASN A 15 -9.03 -6.22 -2.33
N ALA A 16 -9.32 -5.33 -1.39
CA ALA A 16 -10.68 -5.04 -0.98
C ALA A 16 -11.27 -3.93 -1.85
N PRO A 17 -12.59 -3.93 -2.08
CA PRO A 17 -13.31 -2.79 -2.64
C PRO A 17 -13.16 -1.54 -1.77
N ILE A 18 -13.05 -0.35 -2.37
CA ILE A 18 -12.94 0.90 -1.60
C ILE A 18 -14.17 1.19 -0.75
N ASP A 19 -15.36 0.79 -1.20
CA ASP A 19 -16.63 0.98 -0.48
C ASP A 19 -16.72 0.18 0.83
N SER A 20 -15.86 -0.83 1.01
CA SER A 20 -15.73 -1.58 2.25
C SER A 20 -14.92 -0.85 3.33
N VAL A 21 -14.20 0.22 2.97
CA VAL A 21 -13.36 0.97 3.91
C VAL A 21 -14.22 2.04 4.60
N THR A 22 -14.22 2.10 5.92
CA THR A 22 -14.94 3.19 6.61
C THR A 22 -14.11 4.48 6.59
N GLY A 23 -14.72 5.59 6.14
CA GLY A 23 -14.13 6.92 6.21
C GLY A 23 -13.26 7.33 5.01
N TYR A 24 -13.36 6.63 3.86
CA TYR A 24 -12.65 7.05 2.64
C TYR A 24 -13.20 8.37 2.08
N LYS A 25 -12.30 9.19 1.55
CA LYS A 25 -12.61 10.42 0.82
C LYS A 25 -11.75 10.48 -0.43
N LEU A 26 -12.39 10.61 -1.59
CA LEU A 26 -11.67 10.76 -2.86
C LEU A 26 -10.90 12.08 -2.85
N ILE A 27 -9.59 12.01 -3.07
CA ILE A 27 -8.72 13.19 -3.18
C ILE A 27 -8.55 13.57 -4.65
N LYS A 28 -8.21 12.59 -5.50
CA LYS A 28 -8.03 12.81 -6.94
C LYS A 28 -8.08 11.52 -7.73
N GLU A 29 -8.41 11.66 -9.00
CA GLU A 29 -8.18 10.65 -10.03
C GLU A 29 -6.85 10.95 -10.74
N PHE A 30 -6.13 9.91 -11.13
CA PHE A 30 -4.83 10.05 -11.81
C PHE A 30 -4.54 8.84 -12.70
N LYS A 31 -3.44 8.90 -13.44
CA LYS A 31 -2.91 7.76 -14.17
C LYS A 31 -1.65 7.25 -13.49
N GLU A 32 -1.71 6.07 -12.90
CA GLU A 32 -0.54 5.39 -12.34
C GLU A 32 0.42 5.05 -13.48
N LYS A 33 1.68 5.48 -13.34
CA LYS A 33 2.71 5.42 -14.40
C LYS A 33 2.26 6.02 -15.74
N ASP A 34 1.43 7.06 -15.71
CA ASP A 34 0.83 7.71 -16.88
C ASP A 34 -0.04 6.79 -17.77
N GLU A 35 -0.32 5.57 -17.31
CA GLU A 35 -0.95 4.51 -18.10
C GLU A 35 -2.28 4.04 -17.50
N PHE A 36 -2.33 3.76 -16.19
CA PHE A 36 -3.45 3.05 -15.58
C PHE A 36 -4.38 4.00 -14.81
N PRO A 37 -5.68 4.07 -15.14
CA PRO A 37 -6.63 4.87 -14.38
C PRO A 37 -6.67 4.41 -12.92
N ALA A 38 -6.30 5.31 -12.02
CA ALA A 38 -6.23 5.06 -10.59
C ALA A 38 -6.87 6.22 -9.83
N LYS A 39 -7.26 5.94 -8.59
CA LYS A 39 -7.85 6.94 -7.69
C LYS A 39 -7.07 6.94 -6.39
N LEU A 40 -6.85 8.13 -5.84
CA LEU A 40 -6.22 8.36 -4.55
C LEU A 40 -7.29 8.79 -3.56
N TYR A 41 -7.32 8.10 -2.42
CA TYR A 41 -8.21 8.38 -1.30
C TYR A 41 -7.41 8.69 -0.04
N GLU A 42 -7.96 9.54 0.79
CA GLU A 42 -7.58 9.68 2.19
C GLU A 42 -8.60 8.94 3.06
N VAL A 43 -8.15 8.37 4.18
CA VAL A 43 -9.03 7.70 5.14
C VAL A 43 -9.02 8.44 6.45
N VAL A 44 -10.17 8.99 6.82
CA VAL A 44 -10.36 9.69 8.10
C VAL A 44 -11.20 8.81 9.01
N ASN A 45 -10.54 8.12 9.94
CA ASN A 45 -11.19 7.23 10.89
C ASN A 45 -10.46 7.33 12.25
N PRO A 46 -11.16 7.67 13.36
CA PRO A 46 -10.56 7.76 14.69
C PRO A 46 -9.85 6.47 15.13
N LEU A 47 -10.31 5.32 14.65
CA LEU A 47 -9.68 4.04 14.93
C LEU A 47 -8.27 3.93 14.34
N TYR A 48 -7.88 4.78 13.38
CA TYR A 48 -6.60 4.69 12.67
C TYR A 48 -5.58 5.73 13.12
N GLU A 49 -5.93 6.63 14.03
CA GLU A 49 -5.08 7.73 14.51
C GLU A 49 -3.80 7.27 15.21
N LYS A 50 -3.72 6.01 15.64
CA LYS A 50 -2.56 5.48 16.37
C LYS A 50 -2.21 4.04 16.02
N ILE A 51 -0.93 3.72 16.18
CA ILE A 51 -0.37 2.36 16.20
C ILE A 51 0.31 2.16 17.56
N GLY A 52 -0.39 1.52 18.49
CA GLY A 52 0.00 1.55 19.90
C GLY A 52 0.01 3.00 20.40
N GLU A 53 1.17 3.49 20.80
CA GLU A 53 1.37 4.87 21.27
C GLU A 53 1.82 5.84 20.16
N VAL A 54 2.06 5.35 18.94
CA VAL A 54 2.60 6.16 17.84
C VAL A 54 1.47 6.81 17.08
N ASN A 55 1.50 8.14 16.92
CA ASN A 55 0.48 8.84 16.16
C ASN A 55 0.63 8.56 14.66
N VAL A 56 -0.50 8.35 14.01
CA VAL A 56 -0.64 8.26 12.56
C VAL A 56 -1.14 9.61 12.08
N GLU A 57 -0.35 10.24 11.23
CA GLU A 57 -0.70 11.52 10.61
C GLU A 57 -1.64 11.31 9.43
N LYS A 58 -1.40 10.26 8.65
CA LYS A 58 -2.13 10.06 7.41
C LYS A 58 -2.27 8.58 7.04
N VAL A 59 -3.44 8.23 6.53
CA VAL A 59 -3.70 6.97 5.82
C VAL A 59 -4.23 7.30 4.44
N GLU A 60 -3.53 6.85 3.40
CA GLU A 60 -3.93 7.02 2.00
C GLU A 60 -4.06 5.67 1.32
N LEU A 61 -5.04 5.58 0.41
CA LEU A 61 -5.29 4.39 -0.40
C LEU A 61 -5.19 4.75 -1.86
N LYS A 62 -4.54 3.90 -2.66
CA LYS A 62 -4.70 3.92 -4.11
C LYS A 62 -5.51 2.74 -4.58
N THR A 63 -6.38 2.98 -5.54
CA THR A 63 -7.26 1.96 -6.09
C THR A 63 -7.15 1.85 -7.60
N TYR A 64 -7.37 0.65 -8.11
CA TYR A 64 -7.50 0.34 -9.53
C TYR A 64 -8.74 -0.53 -9.72
N LYS A 65 -9.61 -0.16 -10.67
CA LYS A 65 -10.96 -0.75 -10.78
C LYS A 65 -11.69 -0.79 -9.43
N ASP A 66 -11.58 0.31 -8.68
CA ASP A 66 -12.13 0.51 -7.33
C ASP A 66 -11.64 -0.50 -6.25
N MET A 67 -10.60 -1.28 -6.56
CA MET A 67 -9.94 -2.20 -5.62
C MET A 67 -8.65 -1.60 -5.07
N VAL A 68 -8.44 -1.68 -3.76
CA VAL A 68 -7.25 -1.14 -3.07
C VAL A 68 -6.01 -1.93 -3.47
N TYR A 69 -5.02 -1.29 -4.11
CA TYR A 69 -3.73 -1.92 -4.45
C TYR A 69 -2.55 -1.39 -3.63
N GLU A 70 -2.70 -0.21 -3.01
CA GLU A 70 -1.67 0.40 -2.18
C GLU A 70 -2.31 1.03 -0.94
N ILE A 71 -1.72 0.77 0.23
CA ILE A 71 -2.06 1.40 1.50
C ILE A 71 -0.81 2.10 2.01
N ARG A 72 -0.87 3.41 2.15
CA ARG A 72 0.22 4.25 2.65
C ARG A 72 -0.14 4.80 4.02
N ILE A 73 0.74 4.59 4.99
CA ILE A 73 0.59 5.08 6.36
C ILE A 73 1.79 5.96 6.70
N LEU A 74 1.52 7.22 7.04
CA LEU A 74 2.51 8.16 7.54
C LEU A 74 2.33 8.31 9.04
N ALA A 75 3.36 7.99 9.82
CA ALA A 75 3.32 8.00 11.27
C ALA A 75 4.53 8.72 11.86
N ASP A 76 4.42 9.12 13.14
CA ASP A 76 5.54 9.66 13.90
C ASP A 76 6.69 8.66 13.96
N LYS A 77 7.92 9.18 13.90
CA LYS A 77 9.12 8.34 13.96
C LYS A 77 9.26 7.72 15.36
N ASP A 78 9.04 6.42 15.44
CA ASP A 78 9.24 5.65 16.67
C ASP A 78 9.94 4.31 16.36
N PRO A 79 11.14 4.04 16.94
CA PRO A 79 11.86 2.79 16.74
C PRO A 79 11.08 1.53 17.14
N ARG A 80 10.07 1.66 17.99
CA ARG A 80 9.21 0.55 18.43
C ARG A 80 8.37 -0.02 17.28
N LEU A 81 8.05 0.79 16.25
CA LEU A 81 7.34 0.30 15.07
C LEU A 81 8.14 -0.79 14.35
N MET A 82 9.44 -0.55 14.09
CA MET A 82 10.30 -1.52 13.43
C MET A 82 10.35 -2.84 14.22
N LYS A 83 10.59 -2.75 15.54
CA LYS A 83 10.63 -3.93 16.42
C LYS A 83 9.31 -4.70 16.42
N ALA A 84 8.17 -3.99 16.43
CA ALA A 84 6.86 -4.61 16.37
C ALA A 84 6.63 -5.32 15.02
N LEU A 85 7.02 -4.70 13.90
CA LEU A 85 6.93 -5.32 12.58
C LEU A 85 7.82 -6.56 12.48
N GLU A 86 9.06 -6.51 13.00
CA GLU A 86 9.94 -7.69 13.02
C GLU A 86 9.39 -8.81 13.91
N SER A 87 8.74 -8.46 15.03
CA SER A 87 8.08 -9.45 15.89
C SER A 87 6.89 -10.11 15.19
N LEU A 88 6.22 -9.41 14.28
CA LEU A 88 5.06 -9.94 13.54
C LEU A 88 5.48 -10.73 12.30
N TYR A 89 6.47 -10.24 11.56
CA TYR A 89 6.78 -10.70 10.21
C TYR A 89 8.13 -11.38 10.08
N GLY A 90 8.92 -11.44 11.16
CA GLY A 90 10.32 -11.87 11.13
C GLY A 90 11.26 -10.73 10.73
N LYS A 91 12.56 -11.02 10.62
CA LYS A 91 13.56 -10.01 10.23
C LYS A 91 13.24 -9.44 8.85
N ALA A 92 13.36 -8.13 8.72
CA ALA A 92 13.20 -7.46 7.42
C ALA A 92 14.40 -7.73 6.51
N ASP A 93 14.14 -7.77 5.21
CA ASP A 93 15.18 -7.52 4.21
C ASP A 93 15.49 -6.02 4.15
N TYR A 94 16.71 -5.67 3.75
CA TYR A 94 17.13 -4.27 3.64
C TYR A 94 17.65 -3.94 2.25
N ASP A 95 17.03 -2.96 1.61
CA ASP A 95 17.51 -2.34 0.38
C ASP A 95 18.39 -1.14 0.72
N ILE A 96 19.71 -1.33 0.63
CA ILE A 96 20.71 -0.30 0.93
C ILE A 96 20.55 0.92 0.00
N LYS A 97 20.18 0.72 -1.27
CA LYS A 97 20.12 1.80 -2.26
C LYS A 97 18.99 2.78 -1.95
N ASN A 98 17.87 2.25 -1.46
CA ASN A 98 16.66 3.02 -1.17
C ASN A 98 16.45 3.23 0.33
N GLU A 99 17.42 2.83 1.17
CA GLU A 99 17.35 2.89 2.64
C GLU A 99 16.01 2.39 3.19
N THR A 100 15.54 1.27 2.63
CA THR A 100 14.19 0.74 2.87
C THR A 100 14.26 -0.66 3.43
N TYR A 101 13.59 -0.87 4.56
CA TYR A 101 13.31 -2.20 5.08
C TYR A 101 12.05 -2.75 4.43
N PHE A 102 12.01 -4.05 4.16
CA PHE A 102 10.81 -4.65 3.60
C PHE A 102 10.58 -6.08 4.04
N TRP A 103 9.30 -6.46 4.01
CA TRP A 103 8.84 -7.83 4.17
C TRP A 103 8.07 -8.21 2.91
N LYS A 104 8.40 -9.37 2.35
CA LYS A 104 7.82 -9.82 1.08
C LYS A 104 7.17 -11.18 1.24
N SER A 105 6.00 -11.31 0.65
CA SER A 105 5.27 -12.56 0.43
C SER A 105 5.05 -12.79 -1.06
N ASP A 106 4.35 -13.87 -1.41
CA ASP A 106 3.90 -14.10 -2.79
C ASP A 106 2.80 -13.12 -3.22
N LYS A 107 2.07 -12.51 -2.27
CA LYS A 107 0.89 -11.68 -2.53
C LYS A 107 1.15 -10.18 -2.42
N LEU A 108 2.00 -9.78 -1.48
CA LEU A 108 2.28 -8.38 -1.20
C LEU A 108 3.71 -8.13 -0.69
N ILE A 109 4.08 -6.85 -0.73
CA ILE A 109 5.24 -6.31 -0.03
C ILE A 109 4.79 -5.22 0.94
N LEU A 110 5.39 -5.23 2.13
CA LEU A 110 5.38 -4.10 3.05
C LEU A 110 6.75 -3.44 2.98
N LYS A 111 6.79 -2.15 2.64
CA LYS A 111 7.99 -1.33 2.74
C LYS A 111 7.91 -0.44 3.97
N PHE A 112 9.05 -0.21 4.60
CA PHE A 112 9.21 0.63 5.78
C PHE A 112 10.47 1.47 5.63
N HIS A 113 10.32 2.80 5.62
CA HIS A 113 11.44 3.72 5.50
C HIS A 113 11.14 5.06 6.19
N ALA A 114 12.16 5.88 6.35
CA ALA A 114 11.99 7.25 6.84
C ALA A 114 11.26 8.11 5.80
N ALA A 115 10.35 8.96 6.27
CA ALA A 115 9.67 9.98 5.46
C ALA A 115 10.05 11.36 6.00
N GLY A 116 11.28 11.78 5.71
CA GLY A 116 11.87 12.98 6.29
C GLY A 116 12.37 12.77 7.73
N LYS A 117 12.53 13.87 8.48
CA LYS A 117 13.25 13.86 9.77
C LYS A 117 12.48 13.21 10.92
N HIS A 118 11.16 13.41 10.95
CA HIS A 118 10.31 13.07 12.11
C HIS A 118 9.22 12.05 11.82
N LYS A 119 9.19 11.49 10.61
CA LYS A 119 8.14 10.55 10.20
C LYS A 119 8.70 9.26 9.64
N LEU A 120 7.89 8.22 9.70
CA LEU A 120 8.09 6.93 9.08
C LEU A 120 6.92 6.66 8.13
N GLU A 121 7.23 5.98 7.04
CA GLU A 121 6.24 5.50 6.09
C GLU A 121 6.18 3.97 6.10
N MET A 122 4.95 3.45 6.17
CA MET A 122 4.64 2.05 5.86
C MET A 122 3.82 2.01 4.58
N LEU A 123 4.27 1.20 3.62
CA LEU A 123 3.65 1.08 2.32
C LEU A 123 3.35 -0.38 2.01
N TYR A 124 2.07 -0.76 2.05
CA TYR A 124 1.59 -2.08 1.64
C TYR A 124 1.22 -2.04 0.16
N ILE A 125 1.75 -2.96 -0.64
CA ILE A 125 1.54 -2.99 -2.10
C ILE A 125 1.11 -4.39 -2.54
N SER A 126 -0.01 -4.48 -3.26
CA SER A 126 -0.53 -5.72 -3.84
C SER A 126 0.20 -6.10 -5.12
N TYR A 127 0.80 -7.30 -5.16
CA TYR A 127 1.35 -7.85 -6.40
C TYR A 127 0.27 -8.32 -7.36
N GLY A 128 -0.88 -8.78 -6.84
CA GLY A 128 -1.99 -9.28 -7.66
C GLY A 128 -2.54 -8.20 -8.59
N LEU A 129 -2.88 -7.03 -8.04
CA LEU A 129 -3.43 -5.93 -8.83
C LEU A 129 -2.40 -5.30 -9.78
N HIS A 130 -1.13 -5.22 -9.40
CA HIS A 130 -0.09 -4.80 -10.35
C HIS A 130 0.10 -5.77 -11.51
N LYS A 131 -0.01 -7.09 -11.28
CA LYS A 131 -0.02 -8.08 -12.36
C LYS A 131 -1.24 -7.90 -13.27
N MET A 132 -2.42 -7.64 -12.70
CA MET A 132 -3.63 -7.37 -13.49
C MET A 132 -3.51 -6.10 -14.33
N MET A 133 -2.99 -5.00 -13.78
CA MET A 133 -2.71 -3.78 -14.55
C MET A 133 -1.82 -4.08 -15.76
N LYS A 134 -0.76 -4.86 -15.56
CA LYS A 134 0.16 -5.25 -16.64
C LYS A 134 -0.54 -6.14 -17.68
N ALA A 135 -1.32 -7.12 -17.27
CA ALA A 135 -2.06 -8.00 -18.19
C ALA A 135 -3.10 -7.23 -19.02
N ASP A 136 -3.81 -6.28 -18.41
CA ASP A 136 -4.77 -5.42 -19.12
C ASP A 136 -4.07 -4.52 -20.16
N LYS A 137 -2.79 -4.17 -19.94
CA LYS A 137 -1.97 -3.47 -20.94
C LYS A 137 -1.61 -4.39 -22.10
N ASP A 138 -1.09 -5.57 -21.81
CA ASP A 138 -0.64 -6.52 -22.85
C ASP A 138 -1.81 -6.85 -23.79
N LYS A 139 -3.01 -7.09 -23.25
CA LYS A 139 -4.22 -7.30 -24.04
C LYS A 139 -4.57 -6.10 -24.95
N LYS A 140 -4.47 -4.86 -24.46
CA LYS A 140 -4.74 -3.67 -25.28
C LYS A 140 -3.75 -3.53 -26.43
N VAL A 141 -2.49 -3.90 -26.24
CA VAL A 141 -1.49 -3.88 -27.31
C VAL A 141 -1.81 -4.94 -28.36
N ASP A 142 -2.18 -6.15 -27.93
CA ASP A 142 -2.56 -7.23 -28.84
C ASP A 142 -3.83 -6.89 -29.65
N ASP A 143 -4.86 -6.31 -29.01
CA ASP A 143 -6.08 -5.88 -29.69
C ASP A 143 -5.78 -4.83 -30.78
N ILE A 144 -4.89 -3.86 -30.52
CA ILE A 144 -4.44 -2.88 -31.53
C ILE A 144 -3.67 -3.58 -32.66
N ALA A 145 -2.76 -4.50 -32.33
CA ALA A 145 -1.95 -5.19 -33.35
C ALA A 145 -2.77 -6.10 -34.27
N ASN A 146 -3.90 -6.63 -33.79
CA ASN A 146 -4.82 -7.45 -34.60
C ASN A 146 -5.79 -6.62 -35.48
N ASP A 147 -5.92 -5.32 -35.22
CA ASP A 147 -6.76 -4.38 -36.00
C ASP A 147 -6.01 -3.71 -37.17
N PHE A 148 -4.72 -4.03 -37.39
CA PHE A 148 -3.89 -3.58 -38.53
C PHE A 148 -3.59 -4.72 -39.51
#